data_AF-K9US32-F1
#
_entry.id   AF-K9US32-F1
#
_cell.length_a   1.000
_cell.length_b   1.000
_cell.length_c   1.000
_cell.angle_alpha   90.00
_cell.angle_beta   90.00
_cell.angle_gamma   90.00
#
_symmetry.space_group_name_H-M   'P 1'
#
loop_
_entity.id
_entity.type
_entity.pdbx_description
1 polymer ?
#
loop_
_entity_poly.entity_id
_entity_poly.type
_entity_poly.pdbx_seq_one_letter_code
_entity_poly.pdbx_strand_id
1 'polypeptide(L)'
;MALTLEYPDNWADIATTVKQAAGYRCNRCGLKCLPPNNSYRHLDLSLRRKLSAQVHHLDGNPAQNDRSNLVCLCSGCHLRMHRHRPQPTPGQLSLKLKLTKVRRSRQNKQNWQLTLADLIDRLPRLSTELHRQMELDLSIKKALCTTEAHREIADNSEIG
;
A
#
# COMPACT_ATOMS: atom_id res chain seq x y z
N MET A 1 31.69 3.44 30.02
CA MET A 1 32.28 2.52 29.02
C MET A 1 31.45 2.66 27.76
N ALA A 2 32.02 3.24 26.70
CA ALA A 2 31.30 3.39 25.44
C ALA A 2 31.07 1.98 24.86
N LEU A 3 29.82 1.56 24.79
CA LEU A 3 29.44 0.34 24.08
C LEU A 3 29.71 0.61 22.60
N THR A 4 30.79 0.04 22.07
CA THR A 4 31.11 0.13 20.66
C THR A 4 30.02 -0.62 19.88
N LEU A 5 29.33 0.10 18.99
CA LEU A 5 28.28 -0.43 18.09
C LEU A 5 28.91 -1.16 16.90
N GLU A 6 29.95 -1.95 17.14
CA GLU A 6 30.69 -2.65 16.10
C GLU A 6 30.25 -4.10 16.02
N TYR A 7 30.32 -4.65 14.81
CA TYR A 7 30.11 -6.08 14.61
C TYR A 7 31.33 -6.84 15.10
N PRO A 8 31.15 -8.01 15.72
CA PRO A 8 32.28 -8.85 16.11
C PRO A 8 32.98 -9.43 14.86
N ASP A 9 34.26 -9.75 14.98
CA ASP A 9 35.07 -10.30 13.88
C ASP A 9 34.48 -11.60 13.30
N ASN A 10 33.82 -12.41 14.14
CA ASN A 10 33.19 -13.67 13.75
C ASN A 10 31.74 -13.52 13.24
N TRP A 11 31.29 -12.31 12.91
CA TRP A 11 29.94 -12.06 12.42
C TRP A 11 29.56 -12.94 11.21
N ALA A 12 30.50 -13.21 10.31
CA ALA A 12 30.28 -14.05 9.14
C ALA A 12 29.82 -15.48 9.53
N ASP A 13 30.41 -16.05 10.58
CA ASP A 13 30.10 -17.40 11.07
C ASP A 13 28.76 -17.42 11.81
N ILE A 14 28.51 -16.41 12.64
CA ILE A 14 27.23 -16.22 13.34
C ILE A 14 26.10 -16.12 12.31
N ALA A 15 26.26 -15.24 11.31
CA ALA A 15 25.27 -15.03 10.27
C ALA A 15 25.05 -16.30 9.43
N THR A 16 26.10 -17.07 9.15
CA THR A 16 26.00 -18.34 8.43
C THR A 16 25.23 -19.37 9.24
N THR A 17 25.53 -19.49 10.54
CA THR A 17 24.85 -20.41 11.47
C THR A 17 23.36 -20.10 11.57
N VAL A 18 22.98 -18.81 11.69
CA VAL A 18 21.57 -18.40 11.72
C VAL A 18 20.86 -18.72 10.41
N LYS A 19 21.48 -18.43 9.26
CA LYS A 19 20.91 -18.75 7.94
C LYS A 19 20.72 -20.25 7.73
N GLN A 20 21.70 -21.06 8.13
CA GLN A 20 21.64 -22.52 8.05
C GLN A 20 20.55 -23.08 8.96
N ALA A 21 20.44 -22.59 10.19
CA ALA A 21 19.38 -23.00 11.12
C ALA A 21 17.97 -22.71 10.59
N ALA A 22 17.80 -21.60 9.86
CA ALA A 22 16.55 -21.27 9.18
C ALA A 22 16.35 -22.01 7.84
N GLY A 23 17.29 -22.86 7.42
CA GLY A 23 17.26 -23.53 6.12
C GLY A 23 17.23 -22.56 4.94
N TYR A 24 17.83 -21.37 5.12
CA TYR A 24 17.76 -20.25 4.18
C TYR A 24 16.32 -19.81 3.85
N ARG A 25 15.36 -20.01 4.76
CA ARG A 25 14.00 -19.49 4.59
C ARG A 25 13.83 -18.17 5.33
N CYS A 26 13.13 -17.23 4.71
CA CYS A 26 12.77 -15.97 5.33
C CYS A 26 11.72 -16.20 6.43
N ASN A 27 12.02 -15.80 7.67
CA ASN A 27 11.08 -15.93 8.79
C ASN A 27 9.83 -15.05 8.65
N ARG A 28 9.86 -14.01 7.81
CA ARG A 28 8.72 -13.07 7.61
C ARG A 28 7.77 -13.48 6.48
N CYS A 29 8.31 -13.91 5.34
CA CYS A 29 7.49 -14.22 4.16
C CYS A 29 7.60 -15.67 3.67
N GLY A 30 8.42 -16.51 4.31
CA GLY A 30 8.58 -17.92 3.95
C GLY A 30 9.41 -18.20 2.69
N LEU A 31 9.83 -17.16 1.95
CA LEU A 31 10.63 -17.32 0.73
C LEU A 31 11.90 -18.13 1.00
N LYS A 32 12.15 -19.17 0.20
CA LYS A 32 13.40 -19.93 0.23
C LYS A 32 14.47 -19.15 -0.55
N CYS A 33 15.42 -18.60 0.18
CA CYS A 33 16.56 -17.88 -0.35
C CYS A 33 17.63 -18.85 -0.88
N LEU A 34 18.49 -18.31 -1.75
CA LEU A 34 19.62 -19.05 -2.30
C LEU A 34 20.76 -19.10 -1.26
N PRO A 35 21.27 -20.29 -0.93
CA PRO A 35 22.49 -20.41 -0.14
C PRO A 35 23.71 -19.90 -0.92
N PRO A 36 24.80 -19.54 -0.22
CA PRO A 36 26.05 -19.12 -0.84
C PRO A 36 26.74 -20.33 -1.48
N ASN A 37 26.27 -20.73 -2.66
CA ASN A 37 26.87 -21.79 -3.47
C ASN A 37 27.12 -21.29 -4.90
N ASN A 38 28.10 -21.90 -5.55
CA ASN A 38 28.55 -21.56 -6.90
C ASN A 38 27.56 -21.99 -7.99
N SER A 39 26.59 -22.86 -7.68
CA SER A 39 25.60 -23.40 -8.63
C SER A 39 24.75 -22.32 -9.32
N TYR A 40 24.66 -21.11 -8.75
CA TYR A 40 23.81 -20.04 -9.25
C TYR A 40 24.53 -19.04 -10.17
N ARG A 41 25.80 -19.27 -10.56
CA ARG A 41 26.56 -18.31 -11.40
C ARG A 41 25.90 -17.99 -12.75
N HIS A 42 25.07 -18.90 -13.26
CA HIS A 42 24.29 -18.70 -14.48
C HIS A 42 23.18 -17.65 -14.32
N LEU A 43 22.76 -17.33 -13.08
CA LEU A 43 21.79 -16.29 -12.80
C LEU A 43 22.47 -14.92 -12.74
N ASP A 44 21.73 -13.91 -13.22
CA ASP A 44 22.13 -12.52 -13.12
C ASP A 44 22.46 -12.12 -11.66
N LEU A 45 23.45 -11.24 -11.52
CA LEU A 45 23.94 -10.79 -10.21
C LEU A 45 22.84 -10.08 -9.41
N SER A 46 21.99 -9.29 -10.06
CA SER A 46 20.87 -8.60 -9.40
C SER A 46 19.88 -9.60 -8.82
N LEU A 47 19.54 -10.63 -9.59
CA LEU A 47 18.62 -11.67 -9.14
C LEU A 47 19.20 -12.46 -7.95
N ARG A 48 20.48 -12.85 -8.02
CA ARG A 48 21.16 -13.54 -6.91
C ARG A 48 21.14 -12.72 -5.63
N ARG A 49 21.45 -11.42 -5.71
CA ARG A 49 21.42 -10.50 -4.54
C ARG A 49 20.01 -10.35 -3.96
N LYS A 50 18.98 -10.26 -4.80
CA LYS A 50 17.57 -10.19 -4.37
C LYS A 50 17.12 -11.46 -3.63
N LEU A 51 17.59 -12.62 -4.08
CA LEU A 51 17.22 -13.93 -3.52
C LEU A 51 18.15 -14.42 -2.41
N SER A 52 19.14 -13.62 -1.99
CA SER A 52 20.05 -14.00 -0.91
C SER A 52 19.40 -13.81 0.46
N ALA A 53 19.77 -14.67 1.42
CA ALA A 53 19.37 -14.54 2.81
C ALA A 53 20.29 -13.56 3.56
N GLN A 54 19.69 -12.70 4.37
CA GLN A 54 20.34 -11.71 5.22
C GLN A 54 19.90 -11.93 6.67
N VAL A 55 20.75 -11.56 7.63
CA VAL A 55 20.42 -11.61 9.06
C VAL A 55 20.15 -10.20 9.54
N HIS A 56 19.11 -10.04 10.35
CA HIS A 56 18.71 -8.77 10.95
C HIS A 56 18.75 -8.88 12.48
N HIS A 57 19.27 -7.86 13.15
CA HIS A 57 19.13 -7.66 14.58
C HIS A 57 17.77 -7.01 14.87
N LEU A 58 16.95 -7.62 15.72
CA LEU A 58 15.60 -7.13 16.03
C LEU A 58 15.62 -5.84 16.85
N ASP A 59 16.61 -5.68 17.72
CA ASP A 59 16.86 -4.49 18.52
C ASP A 59 17.62 -3.38 17.76
N GLY A 60 18.18 -3.69 16.58
CA GLY A 60 19.03 -2.79 15.82
C GLY A 60 20.45 -2.59 16.39
N ASN A 61 20.85 -3.33 17.42
CA ASN A 61 22.17 -3.24 18.03
C ASN A 61 23.12 -4.32 17.46
N PRO A 62 24.14 -3.94 16.66
CA PRO A 62 25.05 -4.90 16.03
C PRO A 62 25.93 -5.68 17.02
N ALA A 63 26.13 -5.16 18.23
CA ALA A 63 26.91 -5.83 19.27
C ALA A 63 26.15 -6.98 19.96
N GLN A 64 24.81 -6.96 19.93
CA GLN A 64 23.97 -7.94 20.62
C GLN A 64 23.65 -9.13 19.71
N ASN A 65 24.47 -10.17 19.78
CA ASN A 65 24.44 -11.31 18.84
C ASN A 65 23.71 -12.56 19.36
N ASP A 66 22.87 -12.40 20.38
CA ASP A 66 22.04 -13.49 20.89
C ASP A 66 21.12 -14.03 19.80
N ARG A 67 21.00 -15.37 19.74
CA ARG A 67 20.23 -16.04 18.69
C ARG A 67 18.74 -15.65 18.67
N SER A 68 18.19 -15.24 19.80
CA SER A 68 16.81 -14.71 19.91
C SER A 68 16.65 -13.33 19.30
N ASN A 69 17.73 -12.53 19.23
CA ASN A 69 17.75 -11.19 18.64
C ASN A 69 18.02 -11.22 17.12
N LEU A 70 18.49 -12.36 16.60
CA LEU A 70 18.84 -12.51 15.18
C LEU A 70 17.74 -13.22 14.41
N VAL A 71 17.34 -12.65 13.27
CA VAL A 71 16.33 -13.24 12.38
C VAL A 71 16.83 -13.36 10.94
N CYS A 72 16.51 -14.47 10.26
CA CYS A 72 16.85 -14.70 8.87
C CYS A 72 15.76 -14.15 7.94
N LEU A 73 16.10 -13.21 7.08
CA LEU A 73 15.17 -12.53 6.17
C LEU A 73 15.70 -12.54 4.73
N CYS A 74 14.80 -12.49 3.75
CA CYS A 74 15.20 -12.20 2.38
C CYS A 74 15.59 -10.73 2.23
N SER A 75 16.41 -10.40 1.23
CA SER A 75 16.88 -9.02 0.98
C SER A 75 15.75 -7.99 0.95
N GLY A 76 14.59 -8.32 0.38
CA GLY A 76 13.43 -7.43 0.35
C GLY A 76 12.78 -7.20 1.71
N CYS A 77 12.62 -8.26 2.52
CA CYS A 77 12.08 -8.13 3.87
C CYS A 77 13.06 -7.43 4.80
N HIS A 78 14.35 -7.72 4.68
CA HIS A 78 15.42 -7.07 5.44
C HIS A 78 15.42 -5.55 5.23
N LEU A 79 15.39 -5.09 3.98
CA LEU A 79 15.30 -3.65 3.66
C LEU A 79 14.03 -3.00 4.20
N ARG A 80 12.91 -3.74 4.26
CA ARG A 80 11.66 -3.24 4.83
C ARG A 80 11.74 -3.08 6.35
N MET A 81 12.56 -3.87 7.04
CA MET A 81 12.79 -3.71 8.48
C MET A 81 13.61 -2.45 8.77
N HIS A 82 14.65 -2.19 7.96
CA HIS A 82 15.46 -0.96 8.06
C HIS A 82 14.74 0.31 7.63
N ARG A 83 13.59 0.19 6.95
CA ARG A 83 12.85 1.35 6.48
C ARG A 83 12.19 2.05 7.68
N HIS A 84 12.91 3.00 8.28
CA HIS A 84 12.29 4.08 9.02
C HIS A 84 11.22 4.71 8.13
N ARG A 85 10.00 4.94 8.66
CA ARG A 85 9.00 5.76 7.97
C ARG A 85 9.35 7.21 8.32
N PRO A 86 10.04 7.96 7.44
CA PRO A 86 10.27 9.37 7.71
C PRO A 86 8.89 10.02 7.69
N GLN A 87 8.51 10.73 8.75
CA GLN A 87 7.36 11.61 8.69
C GLN A 87 7.69 12.66 7.62
N PRO A 88 6.94 12.74 6.50
CA PRO A 88 7.21 13.77 5.50
C PRO A 88 7.04 15.13 6.16
N THR A 89 8.00 16.04 5.95
CA THR A 89 7.91 17.39 6.51
C THR A 89 6.71 18.14 5.90
N PRO A 90 6.06 19.06 6.63
CA PRO A 90 4.99 19.88 6.08
C PRO A 90 5.48 20.61 4.82
N GLY A 91 4.91 20.27 3.66
CA GLY A 91 5.34 20.81 2.35
C GLY A 91 5.91 19.78 1.38
N GLN A 92 6.40 18.64 1.85
CA GLN A 92 6.96 17.59 0.97
C GLN A 92 5.88 16.81 0.21
N LEU A 93 4.65 16.78 0.74
CA LEU A 93 3.46 16.24 0.07
C LEU A 93 2.65 17.31 -0.67
N SER A 94 3.10 18.57 -0.69
CA SER A 94 2.42 19.61 -1.42
C SER A 94 2.62 19.39 -2.92
N LEU A 95 1.60 18.83 -3.57
CA LEU A 95 1.54 18.79 -5.03
C LEU A 95 1.62 20.22 -5.53
N LYS A 96 2.76 20.60 -6.12
CA LYS A 96 2.85 21.81 -6.95
C LYS A 96 2.07 21.55 -8.23
N LEU A 97 0.75 21.58 -8.14
CA LEU A 97 -0.11 21.65 -9.30
C LEU A 97 0.31 22.91 -10.07
N LYS A 98 1.06 22.74 -11.15
CA LYS A 98 1.22 23.77 -12.16
C LYS A 98 -0.15 23.90 -12.82
N LEU A 99 -1.04 24.66 -12.18
CA LEU A 99 -2.24 25.14 -12.84
C LEU A 99 -1.74 25.87 -14.08
N THR A 100 -2.01 25.32 -15.26
CA THR A 100 -1.82 26.06 -16.51
C THR A 100 -2.56 27.37 -16.34
N LYS A 101 -1.92 28.49 -16.70
CA LYS A 101 -2.61 29.79 -16.74
C LYS A 101 -3.73 29.66 -17.77
N VAL A 102 -4.91 29.24 -17.33
CA VAL A 102 -6.15 29.41 -18.08
C VAL A 102 -6.25 30.92 -18.22
N ARG A 103 -6.06 31.43 -19.44
CA ARG A 103 -6.34 32.83 -19.75
C ARG A 103 -7.83 33.01 -19.48
N ARG A 104 -8.20 33.49 -18.29
CA ARG A 104 -9.53 34.01 -18.06
C ARG A 104 -9.69 35.15 -19.06
N SER A 105 -10.59 34.97 -20.02
CA SER A 105 -11.05 36.08 -20.85
C SER A 105 -11.40 37.23 -19.91
N ARG A 106 -10.85 38.42 -20.18
CA ARG A 106 -11.21 39.65 -19.45
C ARG A 106 -12.69 39.90 -19.73
N GLN A 107 -13.58 39.42 -18.87
CA GLN A 107 -14.95 39.91 -18.88
C GLN A 107 -14.90 41.36 -18.40
N ASN A 108 -15.43 42.24 -19.25
CA ASN A 108 -15.54 43.67 -19.02
C ASN A 108 -16.28 43.90 -17.70
N LYS A 109 -15.69 44.72 -16.83
CA LYS A 109 -16.24 45.06 -15.52
C LYS A 109 -17.43 45.99 -15.71
N GLN A 110 -18.62 45.45 -15.96
CA GLN A 110 -19.87 46.19 -15.74
C GLN A 110 -20.88 45.24 -15.10
N ASN A 111 -21.32 45.62 -13.89
CA ASN A 111 -22.27 44.96 -12.98
C ASN A 111 -21.83 43.66 -12.28
N TRP A 112 -21.61 43.75 -10.96
CA TRP A 112 -21.35 42.62 -10.04
C TRP A 112 -22.58 42.14 -9.27
N GLN A 113 -23.78 42.58 -9.62
CA GLN A 113 -24.99 41.93 -9.12
C GLN A 113 -25.39 40.82 -10.09
N LEU A 114 -24.81 39.63 -9.86
CA LEU A 114 -25.35 38.41 -10.44
C LEU A 114 -26.69 38.14 -9.76
N THR A 115 -27.75 38.05 -10.55
CA THR A 115 -29.03 37.55 -10.04
C THR A 115 -28.91 36.06 -9.76
N LEU A 116 -29.83 35.51 -8.95
CA LEU A 116 -29.87 34.07 -8.70
C LEU A 116 -29.95 33.25 -10.01
N ALA A 117 -30.59 33.80 -11.05
CA ALA A 117 -30.68 33.19 -12.38
C ALA A 117 -29.31 33.10 -13.09
N ASP A 118 -28.46 34.13 -12.98
CA ASP A 118 -27.12 34.13 -13.58
C ASP A 118 -26.18 33.10 -12.94
N LEU A 119 -26.42 32.76 -11.67
CA LEU A 119 -25.71 31.69 -10.95
C LEU A 119 -26.14 30.30 -11.44
N ILE A 120 -27.44 30.11 -11.65
CA ILE A 120 -28.01 28.83 -12.15
C ILE A 120 -27.46 28.48 -13.53
N ASP A 121 -27.34 29.46 -14.43
CA ASP A 121 -26.88 29.22 -15.80
C ASP A 121 -25.36 28.95 -15.92
N ARG A 122 -24.59 29.30 -14.89
CA ARG A 122 -23.14 29.05 -14.82
C ARG A 122 -22.78 27.73 -14.13
N LEU A 123 -23.73 27.06 -13.49
CA LEU A 123 -23.49 25.72 -12.97
C LEU A 123 -23.26 24.77 -14.15
N PRO A 124 -22.19 23.97 -14.14
CA PRO A 124 -22.04 22.91 -15.12
C PRO A 124 -23.28 22.03 -15.02
N ARG A 125 -24.09 22.02 -16.09
CA ARG A 125 -25.29 21.19 -16.18
C ARG A 125 -24.80 19.75 -16.18
N LEU A 126 -24.71 19.15 -14.98
CA LEU A 126 -24.52 17.73 -14.81
C LEU A 126 -25.65 17.07 -15.60
N SER A 127 -25.28 16.15 -16.50
CA SER A 127 -26.21 15.44 -17.35
C SER A 127 -27.38 14.92 -16.50
N THR A 128 -28.58 15.45 -16.74
CA THR A 128 -29.82 15.00 -16.09
C THR A 128 -30.16 13.56 -16.48
N GLU A 129 -29.54 13.06 -17.55
CA GLU A 129 -29.66 11.67 -18.01
C GLU A 129 -29.13 10.69 -16.96
N LEU A 130 -27.96 11.00 -16.36
CA LEU A 130 -27.36 10.13 -15.34
C LEU A 130 -28.24 10.04 -14.08
N HIS A 131 -28.87 11.15 -13.68
CA HIS A 131 -29.74 11.17 -12.49
C HIS A 131 -31.04 10.40 -12.72
N ARG A 132 -31.65 10.50 -13.92
CA ARG A 132 -32.82 9.68 -14.27
C ARG A 132 -32.49 8.19 -14.31
N GLN A 133 -31.34 7.81 -14.87
CA GLN A 133 -30.89 6.41 -14.85
C GLN A 133 -30.76 5.89 -13.41
N MET A 134 -30.17 6.69 -12.51
CA MET A 134 -30.01 6.30 -11.11
C MET A 134 -31.35 6.16 -10.37
N GLU A 135 -32.31 7.05 -10.60
CA GLU A 135 -33.65 6.95 -9.99
C GLU A 135 -34.44 5.73 -10.50
N LEU A 136 -34.35 5.44 -11.80
CA LEU A 136 -34.97 4.24 -12.39
C LEU A 136 -34.35 2.97 -11.78
N ASP A 137 -33.03 2.90 -11.66
CA ASP A 137 -32.34 1.76 -11.06
C ASP A 137 -32.69 1.56 -9.57
N LEU A 138 -32.84 2.66 -8.81
CA LEU A 138 -33.28 2.62 -7.41
C LEU A 138 -34.74 2.18 -7.27
N SER A 139 -35.61 2.59 -8.18
CA SER A 139 -37.02 2.19 -8.21
C SER A 139 -37.18 0.71 -8.59
N ILE A 140 -36.43 0.24 -9.59
CA ILE A 140 -36.40 -1.17 -10.02
C ILE A 140 -35.88 -2.06 -8.87
N LYS A 141 -34.78 -1.67 -8.20
CA LYS A 141 -34.24 -2.42 -7.05
C LYS A 141 -35.23 -2.50 -5.88
N LYS A 142 -35.98 -1.44 -5.61
CA LYS A 142 -37.02 -1.46 -4.57
C LYS A 142 -38.17 -2.41 -4.95
N ALA A 143 -38.62 -2.38 -6.20
CA ALA A 143 -39.68 -3.26 -6.68
C ALA A 143 -39.27 -4.75 -6.64
N LEU A 144 -38.04 -5.08 -7.03
CA LEU A 144 -37.49 -6.46 -6.92
C LEU A 144 -37.41 -6.93 -5.46
N CYS A 145 -36.91 -6.09 -4.55
CA CYS A 145 -36.82 -6.41 -3.13
C CYS A 145 -38.20 -6.69 -2.51
N THR A 146 -39.24 -5.95 -2.91
CA THR A 146 -40.61 -6.22 -2.46
C THR A 146 -41.16 -7.53 -3.01
N THR A 147 -40.88 -7.88 -4.27
CA THR A 147 -41.38 -9.14 -4.86
C THR A 147 -40.71 -10.39 -4.28
N GLU A 148 -39.43 -10.29 -3.90
CA GLU A 148 -38.71 -11.38 -3.23
C GLU A 148 -39.23 -11.59 -1.80
N ALA A 149 -39.47 -10.50 -1.06
CA ALA A 149 -40.06 -10.56 0.28
C ALA A 149 -41.50 -11.13 0.30
N HIS A 150 -42.32 -10.87 -0.73
CA HIS A 150 -43.66 -11.45 -0.84
C HIS A 150 -43.64 -12.94 -1.22
N ARG A 151 -42.60 -13.42 -1.92
CA ARG A 151 -42.47 -14.82 -2.32
C ARG A 151 -42.01 -15.72 -1.16
N GLU A 152 -41.13 -15.23 -0.30
CA GLU A 152 -40.73 -15.93 0.94
C GLU A 152 -41.87 -16.05 1.98
N ILE A 153 -42.83 -15.13 1.98
CA ILE A 153 -44.00 -15.21 2.88
C ILE A 153 -45.03 -16.22 2.38
N ALA A 154 -45.19 -16.39 1.06
CA ALA A 154 -46.11 -17.38 0.49
C ALA A 154 -45.63 -18.82 0.76
N ASP A 155 -44.34 -19.10 0.58
CA ASP A 155 -43.78 -20.45 0.80
C ASP A 155 -43.81 -20.90 2.29
N ASN A 156 -43.91 -19.97 3.24
CA ASN A 156 -44.04 -20.30 4.68
C ASN A 156 -45.50 -20.44 5.16
N SER A 157 -46.48 -20.27 4.26
CA SER A 157 -47.92 -20.40 4.59
C SER A 157 -48.55 -21.74 4.16
N GLU A 158 -47.80 -22.59 3.44
CA GLU A 158 -48.24 -23.94 3.02
C GLU A 158 -47.66 -25.08 3.89
N ILE A 159 -46.95 -24.77 4.98
CA ILE A 159 -46.46 -25.76 5.97
C ILE A 159 -47.11 -25.51 7.34
N GLY A 160 -48.44 -25.36 7.34
CA GLY A 160 -49.29 -25.28 8.54
C GLY A 160 -50.28 -26.42 8.57
#